data_AF-A0A1B6G9L8-F1
#
_entry.id   AF-A0A1B6G9L8-F1
#
_cell.length_a   1.000
_cell.length_b   1.000
_cell.length_c   1.000
_cell.angle_alpha   90.00
_cell.angle_beta   90.00
_cell.angle_gamma   90.00
#
_symmetry.space_group_name_H-M   'P 1'
#
loop_
_entity.id
_entity.type
_entity.pdbx_description
1 polymer ?
#
loop_
_entity_poly.entity_id
_entity_poly.type
_entity_poly.pdbx_seq_one_letter_code
_entity_poly.pdbx_strand_id
1 'polypeptide(L)'
;MVETEPGRANKSAFCRACDDFKTWAKLQKGQKQESEKEKQDTQVSDVASTVTEVHSNCPLDKDELGRSTWGLLHTIAAYYPDNPSQETRDDVRIFFEKFAKLYPCRSCADHFR
;
A
#
# COMPACT_ATOMS: atom_id res chain seq x y z
N MET A 1 33.73 3.15 -9.58
CA MET A 1 33.81 2.44 -8.29
C MET A 1 32.75 3.04 -7.39
N VAL A 2 31.55 2.45 -7.37
CA VAL A 2 30.56 2.75 -6.34
C VAL A 2 30.49 1.48 -5.51
N GLU A 3 31.13 1.55 -4.34
CA GLU A 3 31.18 0.45 -3.39
C GLU A 3 29.80 0.30 -2.75
N THR A 4 29.18 -0.86 -2.97
CA THR A 4 28.02 -1.31 -2.21
C THR A 4 28.51 -1.93 -0.91
N GLU A 5 28.44 -1.18 0.18
CA GLU A 5 28.61 -1.69 1.54
C GLU A 5 27.30 -2.32 2.06
N PRO A 6 27.38 -3.42 2.82
CA PRO A 6 26.24 -4.15 3.38
C PRO A 6 25.82 -3.54 4.72
N GLY A 7 24.50 -3.42 4.95
CA GLY A 7 23.96 -3.01 6.26
C GLY A 7 23.37 -1.61 6.25
N ARG A 8 22.15 -1.49 5.72
CA ARG A 8 21.31 -0.31 5.95
C ARG A 8 20.73 -0.37 7.37
N ALA A 9 21.54 -0.03 8.37
CA ALA A 9 21.06 0.32 9.70
C ALA A 9 20.64 1.79 9.73
N ASN A 10 19.33 1.98 9.94
CA ASN A 10 18.66 3.08 10.64
C ASN A 10 19.23 4.51 10.47
N LYS A 11 18.69 5.22 9.47
CA LYS A 11 18.48 6.67 9.57
C LYS A 11 16.97 6.86 9.48
N SER A 12 16.38 7.53 10.46
CA SER A 12 14.93 7.81 10.60
C SER A 12 14.42 8.74 9.49
N ALA A 13 14.51 8.28 8.25
CA ALA A 13 13.94 8.92 7.08
C ALA A 13 12.52 8.38 6.88
N PHE A 14 11.57 9.31 6.73
CA PHE A 14 10.16 9.00 6.44
C PHE A 14 10.05 7.95 5.33
N CYS A 15 9.40 6.82 5.64
CA CYS A 15 9.15 5.78 4.64
C CYS A 15 7.71 5.91 4.16
N ARG A 16 7.50 6.45 2.95
CA ARG A 16 6.14 6.67 2.42
C ARG A 16 5.29 5.37 2.32
N ALA A 17 5.92 4.22 2.19
CA ALA A 17 5.20 2.93 2.16
C ALA A 17 4.81 2.44 3.57
N CYS A 18 5.51 2.87 4.62
CA CYS A 18 5.26 2.43 6.00
C CYS A 18 4.59 3.51 6.87
N ASP A 19 4.74 4.78 6.52
CA ASP A 19 4.25 5.94 7.23
C ASP A 19 3.23 6.70 6.37
N ASP A 20 2.06 6.98 6.96
CA ASP A 20 1.06 7.81 6.31
C ASP A 20 1.39 9.31 6.40
N PHE A 21 0.77 10.10 5.51
CA PHE A 21 0.99 11.54 5.43
C PHE A 21 0.63 12.29 6.73
N LYS A 22 -0.37 11.82 7.50
CA LYS A 22 -0.76 12.45 8.77
C LYS A 22 0.28 12.16 9.84
N THR A 23 0.85 10.96 9.86
CA THR A 23 1.95 10.58 10.76
C THR A 23 3.18 11.44 10.50
N TRP A 24 3.52 11.68 9.23
CA TRP A 24 4.55 12.67 8.84
C TRP A 24 4.20 14.11 9.24
N ALA A 25 2.97 14.56 8.98
CA ALA A 25 2.54 15.92 9.30
C ALA A 25 2.53 16.21 10.81
N LYS A 26 2.23 15.19 11.64
CA LYS A 26 2.33 15.27 13.10
C LYS A 26 3.78 15.36 13.58
N LEU A 27 4.69 14.59 12.97
CA LEU A 27 6.12 14.67 13.28
C LEU A 27 6.71 16.05 12.93
N GLN A 28 6.22 16.71 11.87
CA GLN A 28 6.58 18.09 11.52
C GLN A 28 6.00 19.14 12.48
N LYS A 29 4.79 18.90 13.01
CA LYS A 29 4.14 19.79 13.99
C LYS A 29 4.68 19.63 15.42
N GLY A 30 5.41 18.55 15.70
CA GLY A 30 6.00 18.23 17.01
C GLY A 30 7.09 19.19 17.51
N GLN A 31 7.55 20.18 16.72
CA GLN A 31 8.37 21.29 17.24
C GLN A 31 7.57 22.48 17.78
N LYS A 32 6.22 22.42 17.81
CA LYS A 32 5.42 23.43 18.50
C LYS A 32 4.09 22.90 19.08
N GLN A 33 4.20 22.51 20.35
CA GLN A 33 3.20 22.41 21.40
C GLN A 33 2.11 21.32 21.39
N GLU A 34 2.08 20.65 22.55
CA GLU A 34 0.99 19.93 23.17
C GLU A 34 -0.07 20.90 23.72
N SER A 35 -1.34 20.66 23.37
CA SER A 35 -2.50 20.83 24.26
C SER A 35 -3.74 20.22 23.59
N GLU A 36 -4.53 19.53 24.40
CA GLU A 36 -5.65 18.66 24.07
C GLU A 36 -6.80 19.35 23.32
N LYS A 37 -7.55 18.58 22.52
CA LYS A 37 -9.01 18.50 22.72
C LYS A 37 -9.60 17.23 22.10
N GLU A 38 -9.96 16.32 23.00
CA GLU A 38 -11.00 15.34 22.80
C GLU A 38 -12.34 16.05 22.59
N LYS A 39 -13.01 15.76 21.46
CA LYS A 39 -14.49 15.82 21.41
C LYS A 39 -14.99 14.91 20.30
N GLN A 40 -15.48 13.77 20.75
CA GLN A 40 -16.60 13.06 20.15
C GLN A 40 -17.74 14.05 19.88
N ASP A 41 -18.29 14.04 18.66
CA ASP A 41 -19.70 14.38 18.48
C ASP A 41 -20.32 13.57 17.34
N THR A 42 -21.55 13.17 17.60
CA THR A 42 -22.36 12.21 16.88
C THR A 42 -23.42 12.97 16.07
N GLN A 43 -23.40 12.74 14.76
CA GLN A 43 -24.54 12.54 13.83
C GLN A 43 -25.36 13.70 13.19
N VAL A 44 -25.63 13.44 11.88
CA VAL A 44 -26.67 13.90 10.92
C VAL A 44 -26.75 15.41 10.62
N SER A 45 -27.04 15.91 9.41
CA SER A 45 -27.57 15.35 8.16
C SER A 45 -27.29 16.37 7.04
N ASP A 46 -26.77 15.96 5.88
CA ASP A 46 -27.08 16.69 4.64
C ASP A 46 -27.37 15.69 3.52
N VAL A 47 -28.60 15.78 3.06
CA VAL A 47 -29.33 14.83 2.21
C VAL A 47 -28.89 15.04 0.76
N ALA A 48 -27.66 14.65 0.46
CA ALA A 48 -27.14 14.54 -0.92
C ALA A 48 -26.13 13.38 -1.08
N SER A 49 -25.97 12.54 -0.07
CA SER A 49 -25.07 11.37 -0.07
C SER A 49 -25.87 10.09 0.11
N THR A 50 -26.57 9.64 -0.92
CA THR A 50 -27.26 8.33 -0.92
C THR A 50 -26.82 7.42 -2.07
N VAL A 51 -25.64 7.66 -2.65
CA VAL A 51 -25.03 6.76 -3.64
C VAL A 51 -23.67 6.21 -3.19
N THR A 52 -23.00 6.82 -2.21
CA THR A 52 -21.62 6.46 -1.83
C THR A 52 -21.49 5.45 -0.68
N GLU A 53 -22.57 5.10 0.01
CA GLU A 53 -22.55 4.26 1.23
C GLU A 53 -23.17 2.86 1.03
N VAL A 54 -23.32 2.39 -0.21
CA VAL A 54 -23.81 1.02 -0.51
C VAL A 54 -22.67 0.08 -0.93
N HIS A 55 -21.48 0.61 -1.22
CA HIS A 55 -20.30 -0.18 -1.62
C HIS A 55 -19.43 -0.64 -0.43
N SER A 56 -19.82 -0.36 0.81
CA SER A 56 -19.02 -0.73 1.99
C SER A 56 -19.06 -2.23 2.34
N ASN A 57 -20.01 -2.99 1.78
CA ASN A 57 -20.18 -4.43 2.05
C ASN A 57 -19.98 -5.33 0.82
N CYS A 58 -19.62 -4.77 -0.33
CA CYS A 58 -19.35 -5.54 -1.53
C CYS A 58 -17.83 -5.69 -1.77
N PRO A 59 -17.37 -6.86 -2.25
CA PRO A 59 -16.01 -6.98 -2.77
C PRO A 59 -15.76 -5.98 -3.91
N LEU A 60 -14.49 -5.63 -4.12
CA LEU A 60 -14.07 -4.71 -5.19
C LEU A 60 -14.57 -5.18 -6.56
N ASP A 61 -14.96 -4.23 -7.40
CA ASP A 61 -15.22 -4.53 -8.80
C ASP A 61 -13.93 -4.86 -9.57
N LYS A 62 -14.05 -5.30 -10.83
CA LYS A 62 -12.90 -5.70 -11.65
C LYS A 62 -11.86 -4.59 -11.80
N ASP A 63 -12.29 -3.34 -11.98
CA ASP A 63 -11.40 -2.24 -12.29
C ASP A 63 -10.74 -1.69 -11.01
N GLU A 64 -11.48 -1.61 -9.90
CA GLU A 64 -10.97 -1.32 -8.56
C GLU A 64 -9.96 -2.37 -8.10
N LEU A 65 -10.29 -3.66 -8.28
CA LEU A 65 -9.39 -4.77 -8.00
C LEU A 65 -8.13 -4.67 -8.86
N GLY A 66 -8.28 -4.38 -10.15
CA GLY A 66 -7.17 -4.19 -11.09
C GLY A 66 -6.24 -3.05 -10.67
N ARG A 67 -6.78 -1.86 -10.36
CA ARG A 67 -5.99 -0.71 -9.90
C ARG A 67 -5.25 -1.00 -8.60
N SER A 68 -5.93 -1.59 -7.63
CA SER A 68 -5.33 -1.96 -6.34
C SER A 68 -4.21 -2.99 -6.50
N THR A 69 -4.43 -3.97 -7.37
CA THR A 69 -3.43 -4.99 -7.74
C THR A 69 -2.20 -4.35 -8.38
N TRP A 70 -2.37 -3.49 -9.38
CA TRP A 70 -1.26 -2.80 -10.04
C TRP A 70 -0.46 -1.93 -9.07
N GLY A 71 -1.14 -1.27 -8.13
CA GLY A 71 -0.49 -0.53 -7.05
C GLY A 71 0.42 -1.41 -6.19
N LEU A 72 -0.06 -2.60 -5.81
CA LEU A 72 0.74 -3.59 -5.08
C LEU A 72 1.96 -4.04 -5.91
N LEU A 73 1.75 -4.45 -7.16
CA LEU A 73 2.81 -4.98 -8.02
C LEU A 73 3.92 -3.94 -8.27
N HIS A 74 3.54 -2.70 -8.57
CA HIS A 74 4.51 -1.61 -8.74
C HIS A 74 5.26 -1.28 -7.45
N THR A 75 4.61 -1.39 -6.29
CA THR A 75 5.28 -1.19 -5.01
C THR A 75 6.28 -2.32 -4.73
N ILE A 76 5.92 -3.58 -4.99
CA ILE A 76 6.86 -4.71 -4.89
C ILE A 76 8.07 -4.47 -5.80
N ALA A 77 7.84 -4.08 -7.05
CA ALA A 77 8.92 -3.80 -8.01
C ALA A 77 9.81 -2.63 -7.59
N ALA A 78 9.24 -1.55 -7.04
CA ALA A 78 10.00 -0.38 -6.59
C ALA A 78 10.92 -0.68 -5.40
N TYR A 79 10.58 -1.68 -4.59
CA TYR A 79 11.38 -2.13 -3.45
C TYR A 79 12.21 -3.39 -3.75
N TYR A 80 12.11 -3.93 -4.97
CA TYR A 80 12.93 -5.04 -5.40
C TYR A 80 14.39 -4.56 -5.58
N PRO A 81 15.38 -5.20 -4.95
CA PRO A 81 16.76 -4.71 -4.97
C PRO A 81 17.40 -4.90 -6.35
N ASP A 82 18.36 -4.03 -6.71
CA ASP A 82 19.12 -4.14 -7.96
C ASP A 82 19.90 -5.46 -8.07
N ASN A 83 20.40 -5.97 -6.94
CA ASN A 83 21.12 -7.24 -6.82
C ASN A 83 20.39 -8.19 -5.86
N PRO A 84 19.32 -8.86 -6.30
CA PRO A 84 18.53 -9.75 -5.47
C PRO A 84 19.27 -11.07 -5.20
N SER A 85 19.11 -11.61 -3.98
CA SER A 85 19.55 -12.97 -3.64
C SER A 85 18.77 -14.01 -4.46
N GLN A 86 19.29 -15.23 -4.54
CA GLN A 86 18.60 -16.32 -5.24
C GLN A 86 17.22 -16.60 -4.62
N GLU A 87 17.14 -16.61 -3.29
CA GLU A 87 15.90 -16.77 -2.54
C GLU A 87 14.86 -15.69 -2.91
N THR A 88 15.24 -14.41 -2.93
CA THR A 88 14.32 -13.33 -3.30
C THR A 88 13.85 -13.43 -4.75
N ARG A 89 14.68 -13.92 -5.67
CA ARG A 89 14.26 -14.20 -7.07
C ARG A 89 13.22 -15.31 -7.11
N ASP A 90 13.47 -16.40 -6.38
CA ASP A 90 12.55 -17.53 -6.31
C ASP A 90 11.23 -17.17 -5.64
N ASP A 91 11.26 -16.37 -4.57
CA ASP A 91 10.06 -15.89 -3.89
C ASP A 91 9.18 -15.05 -4.81
N VAL A 92 9.76 -14.11 -5.57
CA VAL A 92 8.99 -13.30 -6.53
C VAL A 92 8.42 -14.16 -7.65
N ARG A 93 9.18 -15.13 -8.16
CA ARG A 93 8.68 -16.09 -9.16
C ARG A 93 7.48 -16.87 -8.60
N ILE A 94 7.62 -17.47 -7.42
CA ILE A 94 6.56 -18.24 -6.78
C ILE A 94 5.34 -17.35 -6.50
N PHE A 95 5.57 -16.11 -6.07
CA PHE A 95 4.50 -15.13 -5.87
C PHE A 95 3.68 -14.96 -7.15
N PHE A 96 4.29 -14.69 -8.30
CA PHE A 96 3.56 -14.53 -9.57
C PHE A 96 2.84 -15.82 -10.00
N GLU A 97 3.48 -16.99 -9.85
CA GLU A 97 2.85 -18.29 -10.15
C GLU A 97 1.59 -18.55 -9.31
N LYS A 98 1.61 -18.18 -8.02
CA LYS A 98 0.44 -18.33 -7.13
C LYS A 98 -0.58 -17.23 -7.37
N PHE A 99 -0.12 -16.00 -7.58
CA PHE A 99 -0.95 -14.84 -7.86
C PHE A 99 -1.84 -15.10 -9.09
N ALA A 100 -1.27 -15.58 -10.20
CA ALA A 100 -2.03 -15.90 -11.41
C ALA A 100 -3.03 -17.05 -11.22
N LYS A 101 -2.85 -17.92 -10.22
CA LYS A 101 -3.81 -19.00 -9.89
C LYS A 101 -4.95 -18.50 -9.00
N LEU A 102 -4.68 -17.53 -8.12
CA LEU A 102 -5.61 -17.02 -7.13
C LEU A 102 -6.38 -15.77 -7.60
N TYR A 103 -5.98 -15.17 -8.72
CA TYR A 103 -6.62 -13.95 -9.21
C TYR A 103 -8.12 -14.17 -9.52
N PRO A 104 -9.06 -13.44 -8.87
CA PRO A 104 -10.49 -13.75 -8.93
C PRO A 104 -11.14 -13.67 -10.33
N CYS A 105 -10.60 -12.84 -11.23
CA CYS A 105 -11.05 -12.73 -12.61
C CYS A 105 -10.37 -13.77 -13.49
N ARG A 106 -11.09 -14.80 -13.98
CA ARG A 106 -10.51 -15.90 -14.78
C ARG A 106 -9.79 -15.43 -16.05
N SER A 107 -10.45 -14.60 -16.87
CA SER A 107 -9.83 -14.10 -18.11
C SER A 107 -8.61 -13.23 -17.80
N CYS A 108 -8.64 -12.42 -16.75
CA CYS A 108 -7.49 -11.64 -16.31
C CYS A 108 -6.37 -12.55 -15.77
N ALA A 109 -6.72 -13.59 -15.02
CA ALA A 109 -5.79 -14.56 -14.44
C ALA A 109 -4.98 -15.28 -15.52
N ASP A 110 -5.61 -15.63 -16.64
CA ASP A 110 -4.94 -16.25 -17.79
C ASP A 110 -3.90 -15.34 -18.43
N HIS A 111 -4.06 -14.00 -18.36
CA HIS A 111 -3.06 -13.06 -18.85
C HIS A 111 -1.83 -12.94 -17.95
N PHE A 112 -1.92 -13.40 -16.69
CA PHE A 112 -0.79 -13.42 -15.75
C PHE A 112 -0.01 -14.74 -15.78
N ARG A 113 -0.42 -15.73 -16.58
CA ARG A 113 0.18 -17.05 -16.68
C ARG A 113 1.25 -17.15 -17.76
#